data_AF-A0A858X4B2-F1
#
_entry.id   AF-A0A858X4B2-F1
#
_cell.length_a   1.000
_cell.length_b   1.000
_cell.length_c   1.000
_cell.angle_alpha   90.00
_cell.angle_beta   90.00
_cell.angle_gamma   90.00
#
_symmetry.space_group_name_H-M   'P 1'
#
loop_
_entity.id
_entity.type
_entity.pdbx_description
1 polymer ?
#
loop_
_entity_poly.entity_id
_entity_poly.type
_entity_poly.pdbx_seq_one_letter_code
_entity_poly.pdbx_strand_id
1 'polypeptide(L)'
;MQPHTEPNYRILKPGQPVAARRETAAQRAEREISEHNEKVQHLAQDIENVVAREGHVKDVDLLTLGWSLPTLNELQDEALQTVRARAERRIA
;
A
#
# COMPACT_ATOMS: atom_id res chain seq x y z
N MET A 1 32.54 17.22 -36.16
CA MET A 1 31.54 18.30 -36.12
C MET A 1 30.21 17.67 -35.70
N GLN A 2 29.83 17.79 -34.43
CA GLN A 2 28.59 17.20 -33.89
C GLN A 2 27.38 18.07 -34.28
N PRO A 3 26.22 17.49 -34.66
CA PRO A 3 25.02 18.28 -34.92
C PRO A 3 24.38 18.72 -33.58
N HIS A 4 24.12 20.02 -33.45
CA HIS A 4 23.33 20.59 -32.36
C HIS A 4 21.86 20.22 -32.53
N THR A 5 21.32 19.40 -31.63
CA THR A 5 19.88 19.19 -31.51
C THR A 5 19.30 20.29 -30.63
N GLU A 6 18.62 21.26 -31.23
CA GLU A 6 17.88 22.29 -30.50
C GLU A 6 16.68 21.67 -29.75
N PRO A 7 16.41 22.05 -28.49
CA PRO A 7 15.19 21.66 -27.79
C PRO A 7 13.98 22.42 -28.34
N ASN A 8 13.03 21.67 -28.89
CA ASN A 8 11.75 22.18 -29.38
C ASN A 8 10.87 22.61 -28.18
N TYR A 9 10.96 23.88 -27.79
CA TYR A 9 10.06 24.45 -26.80
C TYR A 9 8.69 24.74 -27.45
N ARG A 10 7.76 23.80 -27.32
CA ARG A 10 6.34 24.05 -27.60
C ARG A 10 5.84 25.16 -26.67
N ILE A 11 5.67 26.36 -27.21
CA ILE A 11 5.07 27.51 -26.52
C ILE A 11 3.62 27.13 -26.18
N LEU A 12 3.35 26.91 -24.88
CA LEU A 12 1.99 26.69 -24.38
C LEU A 12 1.23 28.02 -24.43
N LYS A 13 0.08 28.04 -25.13
CA LYS A 13 -0.82 29.20 -25.19
C LYS A 13 -1.40 29.50 -23.80
N PRO A 14 -1.51 30.77 -23.38
CA PRO A 14 -2.12 31.12 -22.11
C PRO A 14 -3.64 30.98 -22.22
N GLY A 15 -4.25 30.13 -21.38
CA GLY A 15 -5.71 30.00 -21.27
C GLY A 15 -6.26 28.59 -21.19
N GLN A 16 -5.44 27.54 -21.23
CA GLN A 16 -5.91 26.18 -20.99
C GLN A 16 -5.79 25.88 -19.48
N PRO A 17 -6.89 25.64 -18.73
CA PRO A 17 -6.77 25.14 -17.37
C PRO A 17 -6.22 23.72 -17.46
N VAL A 18 -4.90 23.61 -17.38
CA VAL A 18 -4.21 22.34 -17.23
C VAL A 18 -4.52 21.90 -15.81
N ALA A 19 -5.67 21.27 -15.60
CA ALA A 19 -5.92 20.44 -14.43
C ALA A 19 -5.05 19.16 -14.49
N ALA A 20 -3.77 19.30 -14.87
CA ALA A 20 -2.76 18.31 -14.55
C ALA A 20 -2.39 18.58 -13.10
N ARG A 21 -3.08 17.90 -12.19
CA ARG A 21 -2.63 17.80 -10.79
C ARG A 21 -1.19 17.29 -10.82
N ARG A 22 -0.23 18.20 -10.65
CA ARG A 22 1.13 17.83 -10.29
C ARG A 22 1.04 17.35 -8.85
N GLU A 23 0.76 16.07 -8.65
CA GLU A 23 1.02 15.43 -7.36
C GLU A 23 2.49 15.69 -7.02
N THR A 24 2.72 16.37 -5.89
CA THR A 24 4.06 16.59 -5.39
C THR A 24 4.65 15.26 -4.93
N ALA A 25 5.98 15.16 -4.85
CA ALA A 25 6.64 13.96 -4.32
C ALA A 25 6.13 13.60 -2.91
N ALA A 26 5.78 14.60 -2.10
CA ALA A 26 5.15 14.41 -0.80
C ALA A 26 3.77 13.72 -0.90
N GLN A 27 2.90 14.17 -1.82
CA GLN A 27 1.57 13.57 -2.01
C GLN A 27 1.65 12.10 -2.47
N ARG A 28 2.65 11.75 -3.29
CA ARG A 28 2.88 10.37 -3.71
C ARG A 28 3.32 9.50 -2.52
N ALA A 29 4.29 9.98 -1.74
CA ALA A 29 4.76 9.26 -0.56
C ALA A 29 3.63 9.06 0.47
N GLU A 30 2.80 10.08 0.71
CA GLU A 30 1.63 9.97 1.59
C GLU A 30 0.64 8.92 1.10
N ARG A 31 0.41 8.85 -0.20
CA ARG A 31 -0.48 7.86 -0.80
C ARG A 31 0.09 6.45 -0.69
N GLU A 32 1.37 6.26 -0.97
CA GLU A 32 2.05 4.97 -0.84
C GLU A 32 2.00 4.45 0.61
N ILE A 33 2.22 5.33 1.59
CA ILE A 33 2.09 5.00 3.02
C ILE A 33 0.65 4.62 3.37
N SER A 34 -0.35 5.33 2.84
CA SER A 34 -1.77 5.00 3.05
C SER A 34 -2.10 3.61 2.50
N GLU A 35 -1.74 3.36 1.24
CA GLU A 35 -2.02 2.09 0.56
C GLU A 35 -1.31 0.92 1.27
N HIS A 36 -0.09 1.13 1.78
CA HIS A 36 0.62 0.15 2.60
C HIS A 36 -0.12 -0.13 3.91
N ASN A 37 -0.48 0.92 4.65
CA ASN A 37 -1.21 0.79 5.92
C ASN A 37 -2.56 0.08 5.73
N GLU A 38 -3.29 0.39 4.67
CA GLU A 38 -4.56 -0.27 4.34
C GLU A 38 -4.36 -1.78 4.12
N LYS A 39 -3.31 -2.18 3.39
CA LYS A 39 -2.97 -3.61 3.21
C LYS A 39 -2.63 -4.29 4.53
N VAL A 40 -1.85 -3.64 5.40
CA VAL A 40 -1.54 -4.16 6.74
C VAL A 40 -2.81 -4.37 7.56
N GLN A 41 -3.74 -3.40 7.57
CA GLN A 41 -4.99 -3.52 8.29
C GLN A 41 -5.89 -4.63 7.73
N HIS A 42 -5.93 -4.79 6.41
CA HIS A 42 -6.66 -5.87 5.76
C HIS A 42 -6.08 -7.25 6.11
N LEU A 43 -4.75 -7.41 6.00
CA LEU A 43 -4.09 -8.66 6.36
C LEU A 43 -4.30 -9.01 7.85
N ALA A 44 -4.20 -8.02 8.74
CA ALA A 44 -4.48 -8.20 10.16
C ALA A 44 -5.92 -8.70 10.39
N GLN A 45 -6.90 -8.14 9.68
CA GLN A 45 -8.29 -8.55 9.77
C GLN A 45 -8.51 -9.99 9.28
N ASP A 46 -7.86 -10.37 8.18
CA ASP A 46 -7.93 -11.73 7.64
C ASP A 46 -7.32 -12.74 8.62
N ILE A 47 -6.18 -12.42 9.22
CA ILE A 47 -5.56 -13.24 10.28
C ILE A 47 -6.53 -13.41 11.46
N GLU A 48 -7.14 -12.34 11.96
CA GLU A 48 -8.13 -12.40 13.04
C GLU A 48 -9.32 -13.29 12.67
N ASN A 49 -9.82 -13.18 11.44
CA ASN A 49 -10.94 -13.98 10.95
C ASN A 49 -10.59 -15.47 10.84
N VAL A 50 -9.40 -15.82 10.35
CA VAL A 50 -8.93 -17.21 10.26
C VAL A 50 -8.74 -17.78 11.67
N VAL A 51 -8.07 -17.05 12.57
CA VAL A 51 -7.86 -17.48 13.95
C VAL A 51 -9.19 -17.67 14.68
N ALA A 52 -10.17 -16.79 14.48
CA ALA A 52 -11.49 -16.93 15.09
C ALA A 52 -12.25 -18.18 14.61
N ARG A 53 -11.97 -18.67 13.40
CA ARG A 53 -12.63 -19.84 12.80
C ARG A 53 -11.90 -21.15 13.11
N GLU A 54 -10.59 -21.18 12.94
CA GLU A 54 -9.77 -22.39 12.93
C GLU A 54 -8.87 -22.51 14.19
N GLY A 55 -8.83 -21.48 15.03
CA GLY A 55 -7.99 -21.39 16.24
C GLY A 55 -6.50 -21.14 15.97
N HIS A 56 -6.06 -21.24 14.71
CA HIS A 56 -4.69 -20.99 14.26
C HIS A 56 -4.70 -20.52 12.81
N VAL A 57 -3.62 -19.86 12.37
CA VAL A 57 -3.44 -19.41 10.98
C VAL A 57 -2.22 -20.10 10.38
N LYS A 58 -2.34 -20.55 9.14
CA LYS A 58 -1.22 -21.02 8.30
C LYS A 58 -1.15 -20.17 7.04
N ASP A 59 0.02 -20.11 6.43
CA ASP A 59 0.23 -19.35 5.19
C ASP A 59 -0.76 -19.78 4.09
N VAL A 60 -1.05 -21.08 3.98
CA VAL A 60 -2.00 -21.62 3.00
C VAL A 60 -3.42 -21.04 3.14
N ASP A 61 -3.84 -20.68 4.36
CA ASP A 61 -5.14 -20.08 4.61
C ASP A 61 -5.18 -18.67 4.01
N LEU A 62 -4.11 -17.89 4.21
CA LEU A 62 -3.97 -16.54 3.66
C LEU A 62 -3.78 -16.57 2.14
N LEU A 63 -3.05 -17.54 1.60
CA LEU A 63 -2.94 -17.76 0.16
C LEU A 63 -4.31 -18.08 -0.47
N THR A 64 -5.15 -18.84 0.23
CA THR A 64 -6.52 -19.15 -0.22
C THR A 64 -7.41 -17.91 -0.25
N LEU A 65 -7.13 -16.91 0.59
CA LEU A 65 -7.79 -15.60 0.57
C LEU A 65 -7.26 -14.67 -0.52
N GLY A 66 -6.29 -15.12 -1.32
CA GLY A 66 -5.74 -14.36 -2.45
C GLY A 66 -4.48 -13.55 -2.13
N TRP A 67 -3.92 -13.70 -0.93
CA TRP A 67 -2.62 -13.11 -0.62
C TRP A 67 -1.51 -13.84 -1.39
N SER A 68 -0.45 -13.11 -1.72
CA SER A 68 0.74 -13.68 -2.34
C SER A 68 1.86 -13.87 -1.31
N LEU A 69 2.72 -14.87 -1.49
CA LEU A 69 3.87 -15.09 -0.61
C LEU A 69 4.78 -13.86 -0.48
N PRO A 70 5.13 -13.13 -1.57
CA PRO A 70 5.89 -11.89 -1.45
C PRO A 70 5.21 -10.87 -0.54
N THR A 71 3.90 -10.64 -0.73
CA THR A 71 3.14 -9.68 0.07
C THR A 71 3.03 -10.10 1.53
N LEU A 72 2.88 -11.40 1.82
CA LEU A 72 2.88 -11.90 3.19
C LEU A 72 4.23 -11.66 3.87
N ASN A 73 5.34 -11.97 3.20
CA ASN A 73 6.68 -11.71 3.74
C ASN A 73 6.93 -10.23 4.02
N GLU A 74 6.38 -9.34 3.20
CA GLU A 74 6.49 -7.88 3.38
C GLU A 74 5.65 -7.37 4.57
N LEU A 75 4.44 -7.90 4.76
CA LEU A 75 3.44 -7.30 5.65
C LEU A 75 3.19 -8.07 6.95
N GLN A 76 3.64 -9.32 7.07
CA GLN A 76 3.24 -10.21 8.17
C GLN A 76 3.56 -9.63 9.55
N ASP A 77 4.74 -9.03 9.71
CA ASP A 77 5.20 -8.62 11.04
C ASP A 77 4.38 -7.42 11.53
N GLU A 78 4.10 -6.46 10.65
CA GLU A 78 3.25 -5.29 10.92
C GLU A 78 1.79 -5.70 11.16
N ALA A 79 1.29 -6.64 10.37
CA ALA A 79 -0.06 -7.17 10.55
C ALA A 79 -0.20 -7.88 11.90
N LEU A 80 0.76 -8.72 12.28
CA LEU A 80 0.76 -9.41 13.58
C LEU A 80 0.86 -8.43 14.76
N GLN A 81 1.66 -7.37 14.65
CA GLN A 81 1.69 -6.30 15.65
C GLN A 81 0.33 -5.62 15.79
N THR A 82 -0.35 -5.34 14.68
CA THR A 82 -1.70 -4.77 14.66
C THR A 82 -2.70 -5.67 15.36
N VAL A 83 -2.68 -6.98 15.06
CA VAL A 83 -3.56 -7.97 15.72
C VAL A 83 -3.29 -8.02 17.22
N ARG A 84 -2.02 -8.04 17.65
CA ARG A 84 -1.67 -8.03 19.08
C ARG A 84 -2.18 -6.78 19.78
N ALA A 85 -1.95 -5.60 19.22
CA ALA A 85 -2.42 -4.34 19.80
C ALA A 85 -3.95 -4.29 19.91
N ARG A 86 -4.68 -4.87 18.94
CA ARG A 86 -6.14 -5.01 19.01
C ARG A 86 -6.56 -5.99 20.10
N ALA A 87 -5.90 -7.14 20.23
CA ALA A 87 -6.19 -8.13 21.26
C ALA A 87 -5.97 -7.56 22.67
N GLU A 88 -4.87 -6.83 22.90
CA GLU A 88 -4.59 -6.17 24.17
C GLU A 88 -5.70 -5.18 24.59
N ARG A 89 -6.18 -4.36 23.64
CA ARG A 89 -7.30 -3.44 23.88
C ARG A 89 -8.64 -4.11 24.17
N ARG A 90 -8.81 -5.39 23.81
CA ARG A 90 -10.05 -6.14 24.10
C ARG A 90 -10.05 -6.75 25.49
N ILE A 91 -8.88 -6.89 26.11
CA ILE A 91 -8.70 -7.52 27.44
C ILE A 91 -8.62 -6.46 28.55
N ALA A 92 -8.13 -5.25 28.23
CA ALA A 92 -8.08 -4.09 29.11
C ALA A 92 -9.46 -3.46 29.34
#